data_AF-A0AAU9JHC5-F1
#
_entry.id   AF-A0AAU9JHC5-F1
#
_cell.length_a   1.000
_cell.length_b   1.000
_cell.length_c   1.000
_cell.angle_alpha   90.00
_cell.angle_beta   90.00
_cell.angle_gamma   90.00
#
_symmetry.space_group_name_H-M   'P 1'
#
loop_
_entity.id
_entity.type
_entity.pdbx_description
1 polymer ?
#
loop_
_entity_poly.entity_id
_entity_poly.type
_entity_poly.pdbx_seq_one_letter_code
_entity_poly.pdbx_strand_id
1 'polypeptide(L)'
;MEKCKIDSQCNPDFSAGCDSKTGTCSPGKSYPNCTYDYECKNGEWCQGGEESGKCVSLLPIGQFGCEYDTSCVYNAGCHVANPENSYLNLCVEYGSIQPGETIKAESCIDNKSRLCSSGYCSIAEDGNYYCLNELKSLTFTPMRCYNSEAFDFCPSQIDKVTGYYQNGTCLCGLNEEGYGYCSLHHGDPPFIRYRKQLQKWLNSNEVKNCNTGRRFALSCAENYWNKDDYAILSYYALYVDYYSDLQGSDKCIWATVYPDYAAAKKEYEKVNAAGFLALSSLLLFS
;
A
#
# COMPACT_ATOMS: atom_id res chain seq x y z
N MET A 1 16.10 -0.51 -8.15
CA MET A 1 15.68 -0.74 -9.53
C MET A 1 15.25 -2.18 -9.65
N GLU A 2 14.18 -2.48 -10.38
CA GLU A 2 13.70 -3.86 -10.52
C GLU A 2 14.70 -4.72 -11.28
N LYS A 3 14.72 -6.02 -10.98
CA LYS A 3 15.59 -6.96 -11.71
C LYS A 3 15.01 -7.21 -13.10
N CYS A 4 15.89 -7.34 -14.07
CA CYS A 4 15.52 -7.62 -15.45
C CYS A 4 16.60 -8.44 -16.16
N LYS A 5 16.20 -9.10 -17.24
CA LYS A 5 17.06 -9.79 -18.19
C LYS A 5 16.96 -9.19 -19.59
N ILE A 6 15.80 -8.59 -19.90
CA ILE A 6 15.48 -7.96 -21.18
C ILE A 6 14.66 -6.70 -20.92
N ASP A 7 14.67 -5.76 -21.86
CA ASP A 7 14.03 -4.45 -21.71
C ASP A 7 12.52 -4.55 -21.48
N SER A 8 11.84 -5.54 -22.07
CA SER A 8 10.40 -5.73 -21.92
C SER A 8 9.95 -6.15 -20.52
N GLN A 9 10.90 -6.51 -19.64
CA GLN A 9 10.63 -6.77 -18.22
C GLN A 9 10.67 -5.50 -17.38
N CYS A 10 11.17 -4.41 -17.95
CA CYS A 10 11.15 -3.11 -17.32
C CYS A 10 9.90 -2.36 -17.76
N ASN A 11 9.25 -1.67 -16.82
CA ASN A 11 8.12 -0.84 -17.18
C ASN A 11 8.61 0.30 -18.10
N PRO A 12 8.12 0.38 -19.35
CA PRO A 12 8.59 1.36 -20.32
C PRO A 12 8.25 2.81 -19.94
N ASP A 13 7.23 3.00 -19.09
CA ASP A 13 6.86 4.32 -18.57
C ASP A 13 7.89 4.83 -17.55
N PHE A 14 8.65 3.91 -16.94
CA PHE A 14 9.46 4.19 -15.74
C PHE A 14 10.95 3.86 -15.88
N SER A 15 11.40 3.37 -17.04
CA SER A 15 12.77 2.88 -17.21
C SER A 15 13.31 3.13 -18.61
N ALA A 16 14.62 3.25 -18.73
CA ALA A 16 15.31 3.34 -20.03
C ALA A 16 15.63 1.96 -20.64
N GLY A 17 15.07 0.88 -20.09
CA GLY A 17 15.40 -0.50 -20.45
C GLY A 17 16.27 -1.19 -19.40
N CYS A 18 16.66 -2.43 -19.69
CA CYS A 18 17.43 -3.28 -18.81
C CYS A 18 18.93 -3.02 -18.95
N ASP A 19 19.59 -2.59 -17.88
CA ASP A 19 21.05 -2.50 -17.87
C ASP A 19 21.65 -3.90 -17.74
N SER A 20 22.16 -4.42 -18.86
CA SER A 20 22.84 -5.71 -18.95
C SER A 20 24.01 -5.89 -17.98
N LYS A 21 24.63 -4.82 -17.47
CA LYS A 21 25.74 -4.91 -16.50
C LYS A 21 25.24 -5.15 -15.08
N THR A 22 24.15 -4.50 -14.70
CA THR A 22 23.58 -4.60 -13.35
C THR A 22 22.47 -5.65 -13.25
N GLY A 23 21.89 -6.08 -14.38
CA GLY A 23 20.71 -6.92 -14.42
C GLY A 23 19.49 -6.23 -13.82
N THR A 24 19.45 -4.90 -13.89
CA THR A 24 18.37 -4.09 -13.32
C THR A 24 17.87 -3.06 -14.30
N CYS A 25 16.60 -2.69 -14.19
CA CYS A 25 16.00 -1.65 -15.01
C CYS A 25 16.72 -0.33 -14.75
N SER A 26 17.28 0.26 -15.80
CA SER A 26 17.89 1.58 -15.70
C SER A 26 16.83 2.61 -15.34
N PRO A 27 17.17 3.62 -14.51
CA PRO A 27 16.32 4.80 -14.38
C PRO A 27 15.95 5.34 -15.76
N GLY A 28 14.73 5.85 -15.92
CA GLY A 28 14.29 6.57 -17.13
C GLY A 28 15.32 7.63 -17.55
N LYS A 29 15.41 7.90 -18.87
CA LYS A 29 16.41 8.76 -19.55
C LYS A 29 17.26 9.61 -18.58
N SER A 30 18.53 9.24 -18.46
CA SER A 30 19.56 10.06 -17.80
C SER A 30 19.80 11.35 -18.60
N TYR A 31 18.94 12.35 -18.40
CA TYR A 31 19.23 13.75 -18.66
C TYR A 31 19.58 14.40 -17.31
N PRO A 32 20.33 15.53 -17.28
CA PRO A 32 20.69 16.18 -16.01
C PRO A 32 19.48 16.60 -15.17
N ASN A 33 18.28 16.57 -15.75
CA ASN A 33 17.03 16.87 -15.09
C ASN A 33 16.11 15.64 -15.09
N CYS A 34 15.35 15.46 -14.01
CA CYS A 34 14.28 14.47 -13.91
C CYS A 34 12.91 15.18 -13.99
N THR A 35 11.86 14.46 -14.35
CA THR A 35 10.47 14.90 -14.23
C THR A 35 9.73 14.12 -13.15
N TYR A 36 10.10 12.84 -12.98
CA TYR A 36 9.42 11.92 -12.07
C TYR A 36 10.39 11.14 -11.19
N ASP A 37 9.93 10.74 -10.02
CA ASP A 37 10.74 10.01 -9.03
C ASP A 37 11.34 8.70 -9.55
N TYR A 38 10.65 8.03 -10.48
CA TYR A 38 11.11 6.77 -11.07
C TYR A 38 12.31 6.94 -12.02
N GLU A 39 12.60 8.16 -12.45
CA GLU A 39 13.78 8.50 -13.24
C GLU A 39 15.04 8.65 -12.37
N CYS A 40 14.87 8.75 -11.05
CA CYS A 40 15.98 8.80 -10.11
C CYS A 40 16.42 7.39 -9.68
N LYS A 41 17.70 7.24 -9.32
CA LYS A 41 18.20 5.98 -8.77
C LYS A 41 17.62 5.73 -7.37
N ASN A 42 17.84 4.53 -6.85
CA ASN A 42 17.43 4.17 -5.49
C ASN A 42 18.00 5.15 -4.46
N GLY A 43 17.21 5.49 -3.44
CA GLY A 43 17.60 6.45 -2.41
C GLY A 43 17.56 7.91 -2.85
N GLU A 44 17.03 8.20 -4.04
CA GLU A 44 16.81 9.56 -4.54
C GLU A 44 15.36 9.74 -5.02
N TRP A 45 14.92 11.01 -5.08
CA TRP A 45 13.63 11.46 -5.61
C TRP A 45 13.82 12.68 -6.52
N CYS A 46 12.80 13.02 -7.30
CA CYS A 46 12.88 14.11 -8.26
C CYS A 46 12.38 15.43 -7.65
N GLN A 47 13.32 16.28 -7.22
CA GLN A 47 13.00 17.59 -6.66
C GLN A 47 12.86 18.65 -7.75
N GLY A 48 11.72 19.34 -7.83
CA GLY A 48 11.47 20.45 -8.76
C GLY A 48 10.83 20.09 -10.10
N GLY A 49 10.54 18.80 -10.34
CA GLY A 49 9.70 18.31 -11.44
C GLY A 49 10.13 18.74 -12.85
N GLU A 50 9.17 18.83 -13.78
CA GLU A 50 9.41 19.04 -15.22
C GLU A 50 10.27 20.27 -15.57
N GLU A 51 10.16 21.35 -14.78
CA GLU A 51 10.82 22.63 -15.10
C GLU A 51 12.27 22.72 -14.60
N SER A 52 12.60 22.06 -13.48
CA SER A 52 13.90 22.24 -12.80
C SER A 52 14.43 20.98 -12.11
N GLY A 53 13.84 19.84 -12.42
CA GLY A 53 13.93 18.64 -11.62
C GLY A 53 15.35 18.13 -11.48
N LYS A 54 15.75 17.77 -10.26
CA LYS A 54 17.04 17.15 -9.96
C LYS A 54 16.83 15.96 -9.07
N CYS A 55 17.55 14.88 -9.38
CA CYS A 55 17.60 13.73 -8.48
C CYS A 55 18.41 14.09 -7.24
N VAL A 56 17.74 14.12 -6.09
CA VAL A 56 18.34 14.42 -4.79
C VAL A 56 18.03 13.32 -3.79
N SER A 57 18.88 13.18 -2.76
CA SER A 57 18.70 12.13 -1.75
C SER A 57 17.39 12.27 -0.96
N LEU A 58 16.82 11.13 -0.57
CA LEU A 58 15.63 11.09 0.29
C LEU A 58 15.90 11.77 1.63
N LEU A 59 14.88 12.49 2.11
CA LEU A 59 14.89 13.18 3.39
C LEU A 59 14.66 12.18 4.54
N PRO A 60 15.56 12.06 5.54
CA PRO A 60 15.33 11.29 6.76
C PRO A 60 14.09 11.76 7.54
N ILE A 61 13.59 10.87 8.40
CA ILE A 61 12.55 11.19 9.38
C ILE A 61 13.01 12.38 10.24
N GLY A 62 12.11 13.34 10.45
CA GLY A 62 12.38 14.56 11.20
C GLY A 62 13.00 15.70 10.38
N GLN A 63 13.30 15.48 9.09
CA GLN A 63 13.80 16.54 8.21
C GLN A 63 12.65 17.30 7.55
N PHE A 64 12.81 18.63 7.49
CA PHE A 64 11.91 19.55 6.81
C PHE A 64 12.21 19.68 5.31
N GLY A 65 11.23 20.14 4.53
CA GLY A 65 11.39 20.41 3.10
C GLY A 65 10.83 19.33 2.18
N CYS A 66 9.96 18.46 2.67
CA CYS A 66 9.33 17.44 1.82
C CYS A 66 8.19 18.04 0.97
N GLU A 67 8.06 17.55 -0.25
CA GLU A 67 6.97 17.94 -1.17
C GLU A 67 5.95 16.80 -1.30
N TYR A 68 6.44 15.57 -1.36
CA TYR A 68 5.64 14.36 -1.55
C TYR A 68 6.10 13.25 -0.60
N ASP A 69 5.27 12.21 -0.44
CA ASP A 69 5.64 11.00 0.29
C ASP A 69 6.96 10.40 -0.20
N THR A 70 7.22 10.52 -1.50
CA THR A 70 8.42 10.04 -2.17
C THR A 70 9.67 10.88 -1.89
N SER A 71 9.53 12.09 -1.36
CA SER A 71 10.65 12.92 -0.89
C SER A 71 11.32 12.35 0.36
N CYS A 72 10.58 11.59 1.17
CA CYS A 72 11.04 11.04 2.43
C CYS A 72 11.63 9.63 2.27
N VAL A 73 12.44 9.18 3.23
CA VAL A 73 12.94 7.78 3.29
C VAL A 73 11.80 6.75 3.22
N TYR A 74 12.13 5.50 2.84
CA TYR A 74 11.15 4.46 2.46
C TYR A 74 10.04 4.18 3.48
N ASN A 75 10.32 4.29 4.78
CA ASN A 75 9.36 4.10 5.87
C ASN A 75 8.67 5.41 6.33
N ALA A 76 8.82 6.50 5.59
CA ALA A 76 8.28 7.81 5.92
C ALA A 76 7.51 8.42 4.74
N GLY A 77 6.57 9.30 5.07
CA GLY A 77 5.82 10.13 4.13
C GLY A 77 5.86 11.60 4.55
N CYS A 78 5.33 12.47 3.70
CA CYS A 78 5.42 13.91 3.91
C CYS A 78 4.20 14.41 4.68
N HIS A 79 4.43 14.80 5.94
CA HIS A 79 3.42 15.50 6.72
C HIS A 79 3.38 16.96 6.29
N VAL A 80 2.32 17.31 5.56
CA VAL A 80 2.10 18.67 5.07
C VAL A 80 1.67 19.52 6.26
N ALA A 81 2.52 20.46 6.66
CA ALA A 81 2.18 21.49 7.64
C ALA A 81 1.69 22.76 6.94
N ASN A 82 2.26 23.07 5.77
CA ASN A 82 1.89 24.20 4.93
C ASN A 82 1.99 23.82 3.43
N PRO A 83 0.86 23.74 2.71
CA PRO A 83 0.87 23.37 1.29
C PRO A 83 1.52 24.43 0.39
N GLU A 84 1.56 25.69 0.82
CA GLU A 84 2.18 26.80 0.08
C GLU A 84 3.69 26.91 0.33
N ASN A 85 4.20 26.23 1.36
CA ASN A 85 5.60 26.33 1.76
C ASN A 85 6.14 24.96 2.20
N SER A 86 6.68 24.20 1.24
CA SER A 86 7.24 22.86 1.48
C SER A 86 8.40 22.84 2.48
N TYR A 87 9.11 23.97 2.69
CA TYR A 87 10.16 24.09 3.71
C TYR A 87 9.64 23.92 5.15
N LEU A 88 8.32 23.97 5.37
CA LEU A 88 7.69 23.71 6.66
C LEU A 88 7.14 22.29 6.80
N ASN A 89 7.06 21.54 5.71
CA ASN A 89 6.57 20.17 5.73
C ASN A 89 7.64 19.22 6.27
N LEU A 90 7.22 18.19 6.99
CA LEU A 90 8.10 17.33 7.78
C LEU A 90 7.99 15.87 7.31
N CYS A 91 9.12 15.20 7.15
CA CYS A 91 9.11 13.74 6.97
C CYS A 91 8.79 13.02 8.29
N VAL A 92 7.70 12.26 8.31
CA VAL A 92 7.26 11.47 9.48
C VAL A 92 7.07 10.01 9.10
N GLU A 93 7.25 9.10 10.06
CA GLU A 93 7.08 7.67 9.83
C GLU A 93 5.64 7.33 9.44
N TYR A 94 5.45 6.40 8.50
CA TYR A 94 4.11 5.90 8.17
C TYR A 94 3.44 5.26 9.39
N GLY A 95 2.17 5.57 9.59
CA GLY A 95 1.39 5.09 10.71
C GLY A 95 1.77 5.68 12.07
N SER A 96 2.57 6.75 12.12
CA SER A 96 2.97 7.38 13.38
C SER A 96 1.92 8.31 13.97
N ILE A 97 1.05 8.91 13.14
CA ILE A 97 0.04 9.87 13.59
C ILE A 97 -1.15 9.10 14.20
N GLN A 98 -1.44 9.38 15.48
CA GLN A 98 -2.45 8.70 16.28
C GLN A 98 -3.86 9.21 15.97
N PRO A 99 -4.91 8.41 16.28
CA PRO A 99 -6.29 8.86 16.14
C PRO A 99 -6.55 10.13 16.97
N GLY A 100 -7.26 11.10 16.38
CA GLY A 100 -7.56 12.40 16.99
C GLY A 100 -6.47 13.46 16.81
N GLU A 101 -5.31 13.12 16.24
CA GLU A 101 -4.32 14.12 15.84
C GLU A 101 -4.69 14.76 14.50
N THR A 102 -4.42 16.06 14.38
CA THR A 102 -4.72 16.85 13.18
C THR A 102 -3.71 16.60 12.07
N ILE A 103 -4.21 16.51 10.84
CA ILE A 103 -3.41 16.52 9.61
C ILE A 103 -3.96 17.58 8.64
N LYS A 104 -3.27 17.85 7.54
CA LYS A 104 -3.78 18.70 6.47
C LYS A 104 -4.56 17.89 5.43
N ALA A 105 -5.41 18.58 4.69
CA ALA A 105 -6.25 17.98 3.64
C ALA A 105 -5.41 17.24 2.59
N GLU A 106 -4.25 17.79 2.25
CA GLU A 106 -3.29 17.23 1.29
C GLU A 106 -2.69 15.91 1.78
N SER A 107 -2.63 15.69 3.09
CA SER A 107 -2.24 14.41 3.69
C SER A 107 -3.42 13.45 3.89
N CYS A 108 -4.64 13.83 3.49
CA CYS A 108 -5.87 13.05 3.59
C CYS A 108 -6.61 12.94 2.25
N ILE A 109 -6.23 11.96 1.43
CA ILE A 109 -6.79 11.78 0.09
C ILE A 109 -7.81 10.63 0.14
N ASP A 110 -9.04 10.88 -0.32
CA ASP A 110 -10.14 9.90 -0.32
C ASP A 110 -10.37 9.25 1.06
N ASN A 111 -10.30 10.06 2.12
CA ASN A 111 -10.37 9.64 3.52
C ASN A 111 -9.25 8.67 3.96
N LYS A 112 -8.14 8.61 3.21
CA LYS A 112 -7.01 7.74 3.49
C LYS A 112 -5.74 8.56 3.72
N SER A 113 -4.94 8.11 4.67
CA SER A 113 -3.62 8.66 4.92
C SER A 113 -2.70 7.56 5.42
N ARG A 114 -1.57 7.36 4.76
CA ARG A 114 -0.54 6.41 5.21
C ARG A 114 0.19 6.90 6.47
N LEU A 115 0.07 8.19 6.81
CA LEU A 115 0.65 8.76 8.02
C LEU A 115 -0.16 8.40 9.26
N CYS A 116 -1.48 8.24 9.12
CA CYS A 116 -2.35 7.81 10.20
C CYS A 116 -2.13 6.34 10.56
N SER A 117 -2.01 6.05 11.84
CA SER A 117 -1.87 4.70 12.40
C SER A 117 -2.96 3.72 11.99
N SER A 118 -4.18 4.21 11.70
CA SER A 118 -5.30 3.41 11.17
C SER A 118 -5.34 3.33 9.64
N GLY A 119 -4.59 4.19 8.96
CA GLY A 119 -4.71 4.41 7.52
C GLY A 119 -5.89 5.32 7.11
N TYR A 120 -6.68 5.81 8.07
CA TYR A 120 -7.87 6.63 7.83
C TYR A 120 -7.74 8.04 8.37
N CYS A 121 -8.40 8.95 7.67
CA CYS A 121 -8.57 10.33 8.09
C CYS A 121 -9.92 10.87 7.60
N SER A 122 -10.43 11.90 8.26
CA SER A 122 -11.59 12.63 7.77
C SER A 122 -11.64 14.04 8.34
N ILE A 123 -12.46 14.89 7.72
CA ILE A 123 -12.76 16.24 8.19
C ILE A 123 -13.79 16.18 9.32
N ALA A 124 -13.55 16.88 10.42
CA ALA A 124 -14.54 17.05 11.48
C ALA A 124 -15.35 18.34 11.29
N GLU A 125 -16.36 18.57 12.14
CA GLU A 125 -17.25 19.74 12.06
C GLU A 125 -16.52 21.09 12.19
N ASP A 126 -15.34 21.10 12.81
CA ASP A 126 -14.50 22.29 12.95
C ASP A 126 -13.71 22.65 11.68
N GLY A 127 -13.86 21.84 10.63
CA GLY A 127 -13.18 22.01 9.35
C GLY A 127 -11.74 21.49 9.31
N ASN A 128 -11.22 20.91 10.40
CA ASN A 128 -9.89 20.30 10.43
C ASN A 128 -9.95 18.81 10.06
N TYR A 129 -8.87 18.32 9.46
CA TYR A 129 -8.70 16.90 9.18
C TYR A 129 -8.04 16.19 10.34
N TYR A 130 -8.54 15.02 10.69
CA TYR A 130 -8.05 14.21 11.80
C TYR A 130 -7.77 12.79 11.33
N CYS A 131 -6.73 12.18 11.89
CA CYS A 131 -6.58 10.73 11.82
C CYS A 131 -7.69 10.05 12.63
N LEU A 132 -8.26 8.97 12.10
CA LEU A 132 -9.36 8.23 12.72
C LEU A 132 -8.87 6.96 13.40
N ASN A 133 -9.72 6.32 14.20
CA ASN A 133 -9.47 4.96 14.69
C ASN A 133 -9.52 3.93 13.56
N GLU A 134 -9.06 2.71 13.84
CA GLU A 134 -9.23 1.57 12.95
C GLU A 134 -10.72 1.20 12.82
N LEU A 135 -11.38 1.76 11.80
CA LEU A 135 -12.78 1.46 11.52
C LEU A 135 -12.90 0.09 10.86
N LYS A 136 -13.78 -0.74 11.40
CA LYS A 136 -14.11 -2.09 10.89
C LYS A 136 -15.46 -2.06 10.21
N SER A 137 -15.76 -3.06 9.39
CA SER A 137 -17.13 -3.31 8.94
C SER A 137 -18.11 -3.31 10.13
N LEU A 138 -19.27 -2.67 9.96
CA LEU A 138 -20.29 -2.59 11.02
C LEU A 138 -20.76 -4.00 11.45
N THR A 139 -20.82 -4.91 10.49
CA THR A 139 -21.20 -6.32 10.68
C THR A 139 -20.02 -7.25 10.37
N PHE A 140 -20.27 -8.56 10.28
CA PHE A 140 -19.23 -9.53 9.97
C PHE A 140 -18.87 -9.49 8.47
N THR A 141 -17.58 -9.65 8.18
CA THR A 141 -17.07 -9.88 6.82
C THR A 141 -17.20 -11.38 6.47
N PRO A 142 -17.68 -11.77 5.26
CA PRO A 142 -18.08 -10.89 4.16
C PRO A 142 -19.48 -10.28 4.36
N MET A 143 -19.57 -8.97 4.13
CA MET A 143 -20.84 -8.25 4.16
C MET A 143 -21.42 -8.22 2.75
N ARG A 144 -22.59 -8.84 2.57
CA ARG A 144 -23.36 -8.75 1.32
C ARG A 144 -23.99 -7.37 1.20
N CYS A 145 -24.07 -6.86 -0.02
CA CYS A 145 -24.71 -5.61 -0.36
C CYS A 145 -25.47 -5.76 -1.69
N TYR A 146 -26.40 -4.84 -1.94
CA TYR A 146 -27.28 -4.89 -3.11
C TYR A 146 -27.24 -3.55 -3.80
N ASN A 147 -26.85 -3.54 -5.09
CA ASN A 147 -26.88 -2.36 -5.98
C ASN A 147 -28.34 -1.95 -6.25
N SER A 148 -28.99 -1.41 -5.24
CA SER A 148 -30.29 -0.76 -5.30
C SER A 148 -30.14 0.55 -4.55
N GLU A 149 -30.75 1.61 -5.07
CA GLU A 149 -30.62 2.99 -4.57
C GLU A 149 -30.93 3.17 -3.06
N ALA A 150 -31.45 2.13 -2.39
CA ALA A 150 -31.76 2.11 -0.96
C ALA A 150 -30.80 1.27 -0.09
N PHE A 151 -29.85 0.49 -0.65
CA PHE A 151 -29.08 -0.52 0.10
C PHE A 151 -27.56 -0.64 -0.23
N ASP A 152 -26.96 0.40 -0.81
CA ASP A 152 -25.49 0.51 -0.96
C ASP A 152 -24.77 0.88 0.36
N PHE A 153 -25.20 0.26 1.46
CA PHE A 153 -24.65 0.51 2.78
C PHE A 153 -23.58 -0.54 3.07
N CYS A 154 -22.32 -0.13 2.93
CA CYS A 154 -21.15 -0.83 3.45
C CYS A 154 -20.54 -0.04 4.63
N PRO A 155 -21.33 0.29 5.68
CA PRO A 155 -20.88 1.17 6.73
C PRO A 155 -19.77 0.53 7.55
N SER A 156 -18.80 1.34 7.92
CA SER A 156 -17.91 1.01 9.01
C SER A 156 -18.63 1.21 10.35
N GLN A 157 -17.97 0.75 11.41
CA GLN A 157 -18.23 1.24 12.76
C GLN A 157 -17.99 2.75 12.82
N ILE A 158 -18.72 3.42 13.72
CA ILE A 158 -18.55 4.85 13.98
C ILE A 158 -17.28 5.08 14.80
N ASP A 159 -16.46 6.02 14.36
CA ASP A 159 -15.31 6.53 15.09
C ASP A 159 -15.78 7.19 16.40
N LYS A 160 -15.19 6.79 17.52
CA LYS A 160 -15.61 7.27 18.84
C LYS A 160 -15.17 8.69 19.15
N VAL A 161 -14.20 9.23 18.41
CA VAL A 161 -13.61 10.56 18.64
C VAL A 161 -14.35 11.60 17.78
N THR A 162 -14.53 11.31 16.50
CA THR A 162 -15.11 12.26 15.54
C THR A 162 -16.59 12.01 15.24
N GLY A 163 -17.13 10.85 15.62
CA GLY A 163 -18.49 10.44 15.22
C GLY A 163 -18.59 10.06 13.74
N TYR A 164 -17.47 10.08 13.00
CA TYR A 164 -17.42 9.76 11.58
C TYR A 164 -17.58 8.25 11.35
N TYR A 165 -18.27 7.88 10.28
CA TYR A 165 -18.20 6.51 9.74
C TYR A 165 -17.89 6.59 8.25
N GLN A 166 -17.22 5.57 7.73
CA GLN A 166 -16.98 5.46 6.30
C GLN A 166 -18.01 4.53 5.68
N ASN A 167 -18.54 4.92 4.52
CA ASN A 167 -19.23 3.96 3.66
C ASN A 167 -18.20 3.34 2.70
N GLY A 168 -18.04 2.02 2.77
CA GLY A 168 -17.25 1.27 1.80
C GLY A 168 -17.95 1.18 0.44
N THR A 169 -17.33 0.50 -0.51
CA THR A 169 -17.90 0.30 -1.84
C THR A 169 -18.57 -1.07 -1.93
N CYS A 170 -19.80 -1.11 -2.43
CA CYS A 170 -20.43 -2.36 -2.85
C CYS A 170 -19.94 -2.71 -4.26
N LEU A 171 -19.32 -3.89 -4.43
CA LEU A 171 -18.84 -4.37 -5.72
C LEU A 171 -19.50 -5.72 -6.05
N CYS A 172 -19.85 -5.93 -7.32
CA CYS A 172 -20.40 -7.20 -7.79
C CYS A 172 -19.37 -8.31 -7.63
N GLY A 173 -19.70 -9.36 -6.88
CA GLY A 173 -18.82 -10.52 -6.79
C GLY A 173 -18.91 -11.40 -8.05
N LEU A 174 -17.83 -12.14 -8.35
CA LEU A 174 -17.80 -13.11 -9.45
C LEU A 174 -18.34 -14.49 -8.99
N ASN A 175 -19.43 -14.49 -8.22
CA ASN A 175 -20.11 -15.70 -7.74
C ASN A 175 -21.28 -16.09 -8.65
N GLU A 176 -21.69 -17.36 -8.59
CA GLU A 176 -22.77 -17.89 -9.44
C GLU A 176 -24.11 -17.20 -9.19
N GLU A 177 -24.34 -16.71 -7.97
CA GLU A 177 -25.57 -16.05 -7.57
C GLU A 177 -25.64 -14.55 -7.94
N GLY A 178 -24.54 -13.96 -8.41
CA GLY A 178 -24.45 -12.54 -8.75
C GLY A 178 -24.58 -11.58 -7.57
N TYR A 179 -24.26 -12.03 -6.34
CA TYR A 179 -24.30 -11.18 -5.15
C TYR A 179 -23.17 -10.17 -5.11
N GLY A 180 -23.48 -8.95 -4.65
CA GLY A 180 -22.51 -7.92 -4.31
C GLY A 180 -21.94 -8.09 -2.90
N TYR A 181 -20.70 -7.69 -2.72
CA TYR A 181 -20.00 -7.70 -1.44
C TYR A 181 -19.28 -6.37 -1.19
N CYS A 182 -19.30 -5.93 0.07
CA CYS A 182 -18.59 -4.74 0.51
C CYS A 182 -17.08 -4.94 0.46
N SER A 183 -16.37 -3.91 -0.01
CA SER A 183 -14.92 -3.78 0.17
C SER A 183 -14.56 -3.79 1.65
N LEU A 184 -13.37 -4.30 1.99
CA LEU A 184 -12.86 -4.28 3.36
C LEU A 184 -12.57 -2.86 3.85
N HIS A 185 -12.88 -2.61 5.12
CA HIS A 185 -12.40 -1.44 5.85
C HIS A 185 -10.99 -1.70 6.43
N HIS A 186 -10.19 -0.66 6.70
CA HIS A 186 -8.80 -0.83 7.13
C HIS A 186 -8.63 -1.49 8.50
N GLY A 187 -9.67 -1.48 9.33
CA GLY A 187 -9.74 -2.20 10.60
C GLY A 187 -10.21 -3.64 10.46
N ASP A 188 -10.64 -4.10 9.28
CA ASP A 188 -11.00 -5.49 9.08
C ASP A 188 -9.75 -6.37 9.14
N PRO A 189 -9.83 -7.59 9.72
CA PRO A 189 -8.65 -8.41 9.99
C PRO A 189 -7.72 -8.67 8.78
N PRO A 190 -8.21 -8.93 7.56
CA PRO A 190 -7.33 -9.10 6.40
C PRO A 190 -6.58 -7.82 6.04
N PHE A 191 -7.23 -6.66 6.14
CA PHE A 191 -6.61 -5.37 5.86
C PHE A 191 -5.55 -5.01 6.92
N ILE A 192 -5.82 -5.29 8.20
CA ILE A 192 -4.81 -5.15 9.26
C ILE A 192 -3.58 -6.01 8.96
N ARG A 193 -3.76 -7.26 8.49
CA ARG A 193 -2.64 -8.13 8.13
C ARG A 193 -1.85 -7.58 6.94
N TYR A 194 -2.54 -7.06 5.92
CA TYR A 194 -1.91 -6.35 4.80
C TYR A 194 -1.05 -5.19 5.30
N ARG A 195 -1.61 -4.25 6.09
CA ARG A 195 -0.88 -3.07 6.57
C ARG A 195 0.33 -3.42 7.41
N LYS A 196 0.21 -4.39 8.33
CA LYS A 196 1.35 -4.86 9.14
C LYS A 196 2.47 -5.41 8.27
N GLN A 197 2.13 -6.22 7.26
CA GLN A 197 3.15 -6.77 6.36
C GLN A 197 3.75 -5.68 5.45
N LEU A 198 2.95 -4.72 5.00
CA LEU A 198 3.45 -3.57 4.25
C LEU A 198 4.41 -2.73 5.09
N GLN A 199 4.07 -2.45 6.36
CA GLN A 199 4.96 -1.72 7.27
C GLN A 199 6.25 -2.50 7.55
N LYS A 200 6.19 -3.83 7.64
CA LYS A 200 7.38 -4.69 7.73
C LYS A 200 8.27 -4.54 6.49
N TRP A 201 7.67 -4.50 5.30
CA TRP A 201 8.40 -4.27 4.05
C TRP A 201 9.08 -2.90 4.02
N LEU A 202 8.35 -1.83 4.34
CA LEU A 202 8.87 -0.45 4.28
C LEU A 202 9.99 -0.20 5.29
N ASN A 203 9.99 -0.92 6.43
CA ASN A 203 11.04 -0.87 7.43
C ASN A 203 12.22 -1.83 7.16
N SER A 204 12.15 -2.63 6.10
CA SER A 204 13.21 -3.56 5.73
C SER A 204 14.45 -2.83 5.18
N ASN A 205 15.61 -3.48 5.16
CA ASN A 205 16.76 -2.92 4.44
C ASN A 205 16.63 -3.15 2.93
N GLU A 206 15.88 -4.18 2.55
CA GLU A 206 15.67 -4.65 1.20
C GLU A 206 14.90 -3.64 0.35
N VAL A 207 13.96 -2.88 0.94
CA VAL A 207 13.20 -1.82 0.24
C VAL A 207 14.11 -0.72 -0.32
N LYS A 208 15.31 -0.52 0.24
CA LYS A 208 16.30 0.44 -0.27
C LYS A 208 16.82 0.05 -1.66
N ASN A 209 16.57 -1.17 -2.10
CA ASN A 209 16.83 -1.61 -3.46
C ASN A 209 15.73 -1.22 -4.45
N CYS A 210 14.64 -0.62 -4.00
CA CYS A 210 13.56 -0.11 -4.84
C CYS A 210 13.77 1.34 -5.25
N ASN A 211 13.22 1.72 -6.39
CA ASN A 211 13.03 3.14 -6.65
C ASN A 211 12.00 3.70 -5.65
N THR A 212 12.19 4.94 -5.20
CA THR A 212 11.36 5.60 -4.19
C THR A 212 9.87 5.66 -4.58
N GLY A 213 9.58 5.97 -5.85
CA GLY A 213 8.22 6.04 -6.40
C GLY A 213 7.55 4.68 -6.56
N ARG A 214 8.33 3.60 -6.49
CA ARG A 214 7.85 2.21 -6.61
C ARG A 214 7.97 1.42 -5.32
N ARG A 215 8.17 2.09 -4.18
CA ARG A 215 8.34 1.43 -2.87
C ARG A 215 7.16 0.56 -2.43
N PHE A 216 5.95 0.85 -2.93
CA PHE A 216 4.73 0.10 -2.66
C PHE A 216 4.41 -0.97 -3.71
N ALA A 217 5.17 -1.04 -4.81
CA ALA A 217 4.91 -2.02 -5.86
C ALA A 217 5.33 -3.42 -5.41
N LEU A 218 4.41 -4.39 -5.53
CA LEU A 218 4.67 -5.79 -5.17
C LEU A 218 5.84 -6.38 -5.96
N SER A 219 6.00 -5.99 -7.23
CA SER A 219 7.11 -6.40 -8.08
C SER A 219 8.49 -6.02 -7.53
N CYS A 220 8.59 -4.93 -6.75
CA CYS A 220 9.86 -4.59 -6.12
C CYS A 220 10.12 -5.47 -4.88
N ALA A 221 9.09 -5.71 -4.07
CA ALA A 221 9.17 -6.63 -2.94
C ALA A 221 9.51 -8.06 -3.40
N GLU A 222 8.94 -8.53 -4.51
CA GLU A 222 9.25 -9.83 -5.10
C GLU A 222 10.73 -10.00 -5.43
N ASN A 223 11.35 -8.95 -5.96
CA ASN A 223 12.72 -8.99 -6.44
C ASN A 223 13.75 -8.99 -5.31
N TYR A 224 13.43 -8.38 -4.17
CA TYR A 224 14.41 -8.04 -3.15
C TYR A 224 14.10 -8.59 -1.77
N TRP A 225 12.84 -8.89 -1.46
CA TRP A 225 12.49 -9.40 -0.15
C TRP A 225 12.64 -10.92 -0.05
N ASN A 226 12.57 -11.45 1.17
CA ASN A 226 12.56 -12.89 1.34
C ASN A 226 11.23 -13.47 0.86
N LYS A 227 11.27 -14.69 0.32
CA LYS A 227 10.13 -15.32 -0.36
C LYS A 227 8.92 -15.48 0.55
N ASP A 228 9.14 -15.84 1.81
CA ASP A 228 8.05 -16.11 2.75
C ASP A 228 7.32 -14.82 3.12
N ASP A 229 8.06 -13.75 3.41
CA ASP A 229 7.47 -12.43 3.69
C ASP A 229 6.78 -11.80 2.48
N TYR A 230 7.38 -11.96 1.29
CA TYR A 230 6.75 -11.53 0.05
C TYR A 230 5.46 -12.30 -0.24
N ALA A 231 5.44 -13.61 -0.02
CA ALA A 231 4.24 -14.43 -0.22
C ALA A 231 3.09 -13.99 0.70
N ILE A 232 3.39 -13.62 1.95
CA ILE A 232 2.40 -13.06 2.87
C ILE A 232 1.91 -11.68 2.39
N LEU A 233 2.82 -10.79 1.97
CA LEU A 233 2.46 -9.44 1.51
C LEU A 233 1.59 -9.49 0.26
N SER A 234 2.05 -10.20 -0.77
CA SER A 234 1.36 -10.32 -2.05
C SER A 234 -0.03 -10.96 -1.87
N TYR A 235 -0.16 -12.00 -1.04
CA TYR A 235 -1.46 -12.59 -0.73
C TYR A 235 -2.42 -11.58 -0.12
N TYR A 236 -2.04 -10.89 0.96
CA TYR A 236 -2.95 -9.96 1.63
C TYR A 236 -3.21 -8.69 0.80
N ALA A 237 -2.24 -8.22 0.03
CA ALA A 237 -2.43 -7.08 -0.88
C ALA A 237 -3.51 -7.41 -1.93
N LEU A 238 -3.35 -8.53 -2.63
CA LEU A 238 -4.29 -8.94 -3.69
C LEU A 238 -5.64 -9.41 -3.13
N TYR A 239 -5.65 -10.05 -1.95
CA TYR A 239 -6.90 -10.43 -1.29
C TYR A 239 -7.73 -9.22 -0.87
N VAL A 240 -7.09 -8.15 -0.42
CA VAL A 240 -7.77 -6.89 -0.08
C VAL A 240 -8.29 -6.20 -1.33
N ASP A 241 -7.48 -6.10 -2.39
CA ASP A 241 -7.87 -5.45 -3.66
C ASP A 241 -9.04 -6.15 -4.34
N TYR A 242 -9.02 -7.49 -4.39
CA TYR A 242 -10.05 -8.28 -5.07
C TYR A 242 -11.10 -8.85 -4.11
N TYR A 243 -11.18 -8.33 -2.88
CA TYR A 243 -11.96 -8.96 -1.80
C TYR A 243 -13.38 -9.33 -2.22
N SER A 244 -14.12 -8.39 -2.82
CA SER A 244 -15.51 -8.58 -3.22
C SER A 244 -15.65 -9.63 -4.33
N ASP A 245 -14.76 -9.62 -5.31
CA ASP A 245 -14.76 -10.54 -6.46
C ASP A 245 -14.49 -11.99 -6.02
N LEU A 246 -13.71 -12.15 -4.95
CA LEU A 246 -13.31 -13.44 -4.41
C LEU A 246 -14.40 -14.11 -3.56
N GLN A 247 -15.42 -13.38 -3.10
CA GLN A 247 -16.45 -13.94 -2.22
C GLN A 247 -17.40 -14.85 -3.00
N GLY A 248 -17.38 -16.14 -2.66
CA GLY A 248 -18.23 -17.15 -3.28
C GLY A 248 -17.87 -17.50 -4.73
N SER A 249 -16.75 -17.00 -5.25
CA SER A 249 -16.29 -17.33 -6.60
C SER A 249 -15.49 -18.62 -6.65
N ASP A 250 -15.59 -19.34 -7.78
CA ASP A 250 -14.91 -20.61 -7.98
C ASP A 250 -13.39 -20.44 -8.17
N LYS A 251 -12.60 -21.45 -7.79
CA LYS A 251 -11.15 -21.45 -7.95
C LYS A 251 -10.70 -21.30 -9.41
N CYS A 252 -11.51 -21.77 -10.37
CA CYS A 252 -11.28 -21.59 -11.80
C CYS A 252 -11.31 -20.11 -12.19
N ILE A 253 -12.23 -19.33 -11.61
CA ILE A 253 -12.28 -17.87 -11.80
C ILE A 253 -11.01 -17.24 -11.25
N TRP A 254 -10.56 -17.63 -10.06
CA TRP A 254 -9.31 -17.10 -9.50
C TRP A 254 -8.12 -17.39 -10.42
N ALA A 255 -8.01 -18.61 -10.96
CA ALA A 255 -6.91 -18.98 -11.83
C ALA A 255 -6.92 -18.27 -13.20
N THR A 256 -8.09 -17.84 -13.68
CA THR A 256 -8.26 -17.27 -15.02
C THR A 256 -8.32 -15.74 -15.00
N VAL A 257 -9.08 -15.17 -14.07
CA VAL A 257 -9.32 -13.71 -13.99
C VAL A 257 -8.30 -13.04 -13.08
N TYR A 258 -7.89 -13.68 -11.99
CA TYR A 258 -6.92 -13.14 -11.02
C TYR A 258 -5.70 -14.07 -10.86
N PRO A 259 -4.96 -14.38 -11.94
CA PRO A 259 -3.87 -15.35 -11.90
C PRO A 259 -2.79 -14.98 -10.87
N ASP A 260 -2.52 -13.69 -10.67
CA ASP A 260 -1.57 -13.20 -9.67
C ASP A 260 -2.03 -13.52 -8.24
N TYR A 261 -3.32 -13.35 -7.95
CA TYR A 261 -3.90 -13.72 -6.66
C TYR A 261 -3.84 -15.24 -6.44
N ALA A 262 -4.20 -16.03 -7.46
CA ALA A 262 -4.16 -17.48 -7.37
C ALA A 262 -2.72 -17.99 -7.10
N ALA A 263 -1.72 -17.38 -7.75
CA ALA A 263 -0.31 -17.67 -7.51
C ALA A 263 0.11 -17.26 -6.09
N ALA A 264 -0.19 -16.03 -5.66
CA ALA A 264 0.15 -15.51 -4.34
C ALA A 264 -0.48 -16.36 -3.21
N LYS A 265 -1.75 -16.76 -3.36
CA LYS A 265 -2.45 -17.64 -2.42
C LYS A 265 -1.75 -18.98 -2.28
N LYS A 266 -1.33 -19.60 -3.39
CA LYS A 266 -0.63 -20.89 -3.38
C LYS A 266 0.70 -20.80 -2.63
N GLU A 267 1.47 -19.72 -2.83
CA GLU A 267 2.73 -19.53 -2.10
C GLU A 267 2.47 -19.26 -0.61
N TYR A 268 1.49 -18.42 -0.27
CA TYR A 268 1.08 -18.18 1.12
C TYR A 268 0.67 -19.47 1.85
N GLU A 269 -0.10 -20.36 1.21
CA GLU A 269 -0.51 -21.63 1.81
C GLU A 269 0.67 -22.55 2.11
N LYS A 270 1.70 -22.58 1.25
CA LYS A 270 2.95 -23.33 1.52
C LYS A 270 3.68 -22.80 2.74
N VAL A 271 3.82 -21.48 2.84
CA VAL A 271 4.49 -20.80 3.96
C VAL A 271 3.79 -21.13 5.29
N ASN A 272 2.45 -21.04 5.33
CA ASN A 272 1.71 -21.35 6.55
C ASN A 272 1.72 -22.84 6.90
N ALA A 273 1.62 -23.73 5.90
CA ALA A 273 1.70 -25.18 6.13
C ALA A 273 3.06 -25.59 6.73
N ALA A 274 4.16 -24.98 6.26
CA ALA A 274 5.49 -25.21 6.81
C ALA A 274 5.61 -24.74 8.27
N GLY A 275 4.99 -23.61 8.64
CA GLY A 275 4.94 -23.11 10.01
C GLY A 275 4.23 -24.06 10.98
N PHE A 276 3.14 -24.70 10.55
CA PHE A 276 2.43 -25.70 11.35
C PHE A 276 3.24 -26.99 11.59
N LEU A 277 4.02 -27.42 10.60
CA LEU A 277 4.89 -28.61 10.73
C LEU A 277 6.12 -28.36 11.62
N ALA A 278 6.63 -27.13 11.65
CA ALA A 278 7.71 -26.76 12.56
C ALA A 278 7.27 -26.72 14.03
N LEU A 279 6.03 -26.28 14.30
CA LEU A 279 5.47 -26.24 15.66
C LEU A 279 5.11 -27.63 16.20
N SER A 280 4.61 -28.53 15.35
CA SER A 280 4.27 -29.90 15.77
C SER A 280 5.50 -30.76 16.05
N SER A 281 6.63 -30.49 15.40
CA SER A 281 7.90 -31.16 15.68
C SER A 281 8.53 -30.69 16.99
N LEU A 282 8.45 -29.39 17.33
CA LEU A 282 8.92 -28.87 18.62
C LEU A 282 8.13 -29.41 19.83
N LEU A 283 6.83 -29.68 19.66
CA LEU A 283 5.98 -30.28 20.70
C LEU A 283 6.17 -31.80 20.86
N LEU A 284 6.88 -32.47 19.94
CA LEU A 284 7.23 -33.88 20.04
C LEU A 284 8.64 -34.12 20.64
N PHE A 285 9.38 -33.03 20.89
CA PHE A 285 10.71 -33.04 21.52
C PHE A 285 10.76 -32.26 22.84
N SER A 286 9.60 -31.94 23.44
CA SER A 286 9.46 -31.42 24.80
C SER A 286 8.69 -32.40 25.67
#